data_AF-A0A640SCQ7-F1
#
_entry.id   AF-A0A640SCQ7-F1
#
_cell.length_a   1.000
_cell.length_b   1.000
_cell.length_c   1.000
_cell.angle_alpha   90.00
_cell.angle_beta   90.00
_cell.angle_gamma   90.00
#
_symmetry.space_group_name_H-M   'P 1'
#
loop_
_entity.id
_entity.type
_entity.pdbx_description
1 polymer ?
#
loop_
_entity_poly.entity_id
_entity_poly.type
_entity_poly.pdbx_seq_one_letter_code
_entity_poly.pdbx_strand_id
1 'polypeptide(L)'
;MSGHQVPDRFDVLAFNGDQQADAVLRWEGGNYDFTVTADGPWGQVTGRADDCFEALTRTREQIEPQGWLLGVNGSRRDTWPSGTCRDMGGFLVCLLRPGLRPTRADLIQTFHDAPRETLATVAEQIAFEKQWSQSL
;
A
#
# COMPACT_ATOMS: atom_id res chain seq x y z
N MET A 1 23.83 8.46 10.54
CA MET A 1 22.81 9.40 10.04
C MET A 1 21.47 8.91 10.54
N SER A 2 20.75 9.75 11.28
CA SER A 2 19.48 9.42 11.94
C SER A 2 18.46 8.93 10.91
N GLY A 3 18.24 7.62 10.88
CA GLY A 3 17.20 6.99 10.08
C GLY A 3 15.87 7.50 10.61
N HIS A 4 15.15 8.28 9.82
CA HIS A 4 13.78 8.63 10.15
C HIS A 4 13.01 7.31 10.20
N GLN A 5 12.72 6.87 11.40
CA GLN A 5 11.91 5.70 11.67
C GLN A 5 10.52 6.01 11.11
N VAL A 6 10.05 5.18 10.18
CA VAL A 6 8.67 5.26 9.70
C VAL A 6 7.77 5.08 10.94
N PRO A 7 6.75 5.93 11.15
CA PRO A 7 5.81 5.73 12.27
C PRO A 7 5.19 4.34 12.19
N ASP A 8 5.01 3.67 13.33
CA ASP A 8 4.42 2.32 13.42
C ASP A 8 2.88 2.34 13.39
N ARG A 9 2.27 3.53 13.41
CA ARG A 9 0.83 3.75 13.37
C ARG A 9 0.46 4.89 12.43
N PHE A 10 -0.60 4.68 11.66
CA PHE A 10 -1.23 5.66 10.78
C PHE A 10 -2.74 5.66 11.01
N ASP A 11 -3.32 6.82 11.30
CA ASP A 11 -4.76 7.01 11.22
C ASP A 11 -5.08 7.38 9.77
N VAL A 12 -5.95 6.60 9.11
CA VAL A 12 -6.21 6.69 7.67
C VAL A 12 -7.70 6.68 7.39
N LEU A 13 -8.07 7.11 6.19
CA LEU A 13 -9.43 6.94 5.69
C LEU A 13 -9.58 5.61 4.94
N ALA A 14 -10.78 5.05 4.97
CA ALA A 14 -11.18 3.95 4.10
C ALA A 14 -12.51 4.24 3.42
N PHE A 15 -12.70 3.67 2.24
CA PHE A 15 -13.81 3.99 1.34
C PHE A 15 -14.55 2.74 0.88
N ASN A 16 -15.88 2.76 0.89
CA ASN A 16 -16.73 1.70 0.33
C ASN A 16 -17.88 2.35 -0.44
N GLY A 17 -17.82 2.31 -1.77
CA GLY A 17 -18.66 3.17 -2.60
C GLY A 17 -18.47 4.63 -2.16
N ASP A 18 -19.56 5.33 -1.85
CA ASP A 18 -19.55 6.71 -1.34
C ASP A 18 -19.42 6.83 0.19
N GLN A 19 -19.36 5.70 0.90
CA GLN A 19 -19.14 5.69 2.34
C GLN A 19 -17.65 5.90 2.64
N GLN A 20 -17.39 6.68 3.69
CA GLN A 20 -16.07 6.91 4.25
C GLN A 20 -16.08 6.54 5.74
N ALA A 21 -15.00 5.93 6.21
CA ALA A 21 -14.80 5.60 7.61
C ALA A 21 -13.35 5.85 8.03
N ASP A 22 -13.16 6.14 9.31
CA ASP A 22 -11.84 6.15 9.92
C ASP A 22 -11.35 4.71 10.11
N ALA A 23 -10.05 4.51 9.89
CA ALA A 23 -9.36 3.27 10.12
C ALA A 23 -7.96 3.53 10.69
N VAL A 24 -7.35 2.50 11.26
CA VAL A 24 -5.99 2.56 11.79
C VAL A 24 -5.17 1.47 11.15
N LEU A 25 -4.03 1.84 10.58
CA LEU A 25 -2.99 0.91 10.17
C LEU A 25 -1.87 0.91 11.20
N ARG A 26 -1.42 -0.28 11.57
CA ARG A 26 -0.20 -0.47 12.36
C ARG A 26 0.74 -1.40 11.61
N TRP A 27 2.02 -1.17 11.75
CA TRP A 27 3.00 -2.16 11.34
C TRP A 27 3.99 -2.44 12.45
N GLU A 28 4.48 -3.68 12.48
CA GLU A 28 5.55 -4.11 13.36
C GLU A 28 6.49 -5.06 12.62
N GLY A 29 7.68 -5.27 13.17
CA GLY A 29 8.65 -6.20 12.65
C GLY A 29 9.86 -5.56 11.99
N GLY A 30 10.59 -6.36 11.22
CA GLY A 30 11.88 -6.04 10.63
C GLY A 30 12.60 -7.28 10.14
N ASN A 31 13.72 -7.12 9.44
CA ASN A 31 14.53 -8.25 8.92
C ASN A 31 13.71 -9.27 8.12
N TYR A 32 12.98 -8.80 7.11
CA TYR A 32 12.13 -9.63 6.25
C TYR A 32 10.99 -10.35 6.99
N ASP A 33 10.51 -9.76 8.08
CA ASP A 33 9.37 -10.27 8.83
C ASP A 33 8.54 -9.11 9.36
N PHE A 34 7.56 -8.71 8.56
CA PHE A 34 6.70 -7.55 8.81
C PHE A 34 5.25 -7.99 8.95
N THR A 35 4.56 -7.38 9.89
CA THR A 35 3.13 -7.56 10.11
C THR A 35 2.45 -6.20 9.94
N VAL A 36 1.37 -6.15 9.18
CA VAL A 36 0.47 -5.00 9.08
C VAL A 36 -0.88 -5.40 9.66
N THR A 37 -1.40 -4.60 10.58
CA THR A 37 -2.73 -4.75 11.16
C THR A 37 -3.59 -3.57 10.74
N ALA A 38 -4.82 -3.84 10.33
CA ALA A 38 -5.80 -2.83 9.96
C ALA A 38 -7.08 -2.98 10.80
N ASP A 39 -7.39 -1.93 11.56
CA ASP A 39 -8.61 -1.80 12.34
C ASP A 39 -9.56 -0.83 11.63
N GLY A 40 -10.80 -1.23 11.37
CA GLY A 40 -11.78 -0.38 10.69
C GLY A 40 -13.20 -0.94 10.72
N PRO A 41 -14.11 -0.45 9.85
CA PRO A 41 -15.49 -0.93 9.77
C PRO A 41 -15.62 -2.42 9.37
N TRP A 42 -14.57 -3.03 8.83
CA TRP A 42 -14.45 -4.48 8.57
C TRP A 42 -14.01 -5.31 9.80
N GLY A 43 -13.81 -4.67 10.95
CA GLY A 43 -13.16 -5.27 12.12
C GLY A 43 -11.64 -5.15 12.06
N GLN A 44 -10.95 -6.06 12.75
CA GLN A 44 -9.50 -6.13 12.77
C GLN A 44 -9.01 -7.27 11.89
N VAL A 45 -8.07 -6.98 10.98
CA VAL A 45 -7.39 -7.98 10.15
C VAL A 45 -5.89 -7.75 10.16
N THR A 46 -5.13 -8.80 9.84
CA THR A 46 -3.67 -8.76 9.85
C THR A 46 -3.10 -9.50 8.64
N GLY A 47 -2.07 -8.94 8.02
CA GLY A 47 -1.24 -9.58 7.01
C GLY A 47 0.23 -9.59 7.44
N ARG A 48 0.94 -10.69 7.19
CA ARG A 48 2.36 -10.86 7.50
C ARG A 48 3.14 -11.21 6.25
N ALA A 49 4.30 -10.61 6.01
CA ALA A 49 5.15 -10.87 4.84
C ALA A 49 6.59 -10.36 5.03
N ASP A 50 7.41 -10.52 4.00
CA ASP A 50 8.83 -10.14 4.02
C ASP A 50 9.06 -8.63 3.88
N ASP A 51 8.03 -7.86 3.52
CA ASP A 51 8.07 -6.41 3.43
C ASP A 51 6.69 -5.80 3.77
N CYS A 52 6.66 -4.52 4.18
CA CYS A 52 5.42 -3.85 4.57
C CYS A 52 4.42 -3.68 3.43
N PHE A 53 4.85 -3.57 2.16
CA PHE A 53 3.92 -3.48 1.04
C PHE A 53 3.21 -4.82 0.84
N GLU A 54 3.94 -5.93 0.89
CA GLU A 54 3.36 -7.27 0.80
C GLU A 54 2.45 -7.59 2.01
N ALA A 55 2.86 -7.20 3.22
CA ALA A 55 2.04 -7.36 4.41
C ALA A 55 0.74 -6.54 4.32
N LEU A 56 0.82 -5.31 3.79
CA LEU A 56 -0.35 -4.48 3.47
C LEU A 56 -1.23 -5.13 2.40
N THR A 57 -0.65 -5.69 1.34
CA THR A 57 -1.39 -6.41 0.28
C THR A 57 -2.20 -7.56 0.87
N ARG A 58 -1.59 -8.43 1.70
CA ARG A 58 -2.30 -9.53 2.38
C ARG A 58 -3.39 -9.05 3.34
N THR A 59 -3.20 -7.88 3.95
CA THR A 59 -4.21 -7.23 4.79
C THR A 59 -5.39 -6.78 3.93
N ARG A 60 -5.11 -6.12 2.81
CA ARG A 60 -6.10 -5.63 1.84
C ARG A 60 -6.92 -6.76 1.21
N GLU A 61 -6.31 -7.88 0.87
CA GLU A 61 -7.03 -9.05 0.32
C GLU A 61 -8.15 -9.58 1.24
N GLN A 62 -8.09 -9.31 2.55
CA GLN A 62 -9.14 -9.66 3.52
C GLN A 62 -10.24 -8.56 3.63
N ILE A 63 -9.88 -7.31 3.31
CA ILE A 63 -10.75 -6.13 3.44
C ILE A 63 -11.56 -5.92 2.16
N GLU A 64 -10.90 -6.01 1.00
CA GLU A 64 -11.47 -5.67 -0.31
C GLU A 64 -12.70 -6.51 -0.70
N PRO A 65 -12.84 -7.81 -0.35
CA PRO A 65 -14.08 -8.57 -0.60
C PRO A 65 -15.32 -8.00 0.09
N GLN A 66 -15.14 -7.15 1.12
CA GLN A 66 -16.22 -6.46 1.83
C GLN A 66 -16.53 -5.09 1.19
N GLY A 67 -15.85 -4.73 0.11
CA GLY A 67 -16.04 -3.49 -0.64
C GLY A 67 -15.21 -2.30 -0.15
N TRP A 68 -14.34 -2.48 0.85
CA TRP A 68 -13.53 -1.40 1.42
C TRP A 68 -12.18 -1.26 0.74
N LEU A 69 -11.75 -0.02 0.48
CA LEU A 69 -10.42 0.35 0.00
C LEU A 69 -9.73 1.25 1.04
N LEU A 70 -8.49 0.92 1.40
CA LEU A 70 -7.67 1.74 2.30
C LEU A 70 -7.11 2.96 1.55
N GLY A 71 -7.28 4.15 2.12
CA GLY A 71 -6.88 5.45 1.56
C GLY A 71 -5.40 5.77 1.65
N VAL A 72 -4.53 4.80 1.33
CA VAL A 72 -3.07 4.96 1.39
C VAL A 72 -2.42 4.74 0.04
N ASN A 73 -1.21 5.29 -0.17
CA ASN A 73 -0.49 5.18 -1.43
C ASN A 73 -0.25 3.73 -1.87
N GLY A 74 -0.04 2.81 -0.93
CA GLY A 74 0.09 1.38 -1.22
C GLY A 74 -1.14 0.75 -1.86
N SER A 75 -2.31 1.40 -1.77
CA SER A 75 -3.57 0.96 -2.38
C SER A 75 -3.89 1.66 -3.71
N ARG A 76 -3.00 2.51 -4.21
CA ARG A 76 -3.24 3.20 -5.48
C ARG A 76 -3.05 2.26 -6.67
N ARG A 77 -3.92 2.36 -7.66
CA ARG A 77 -3.82 1.62 -8.92
C ARG A 77 -2.47 1.84 -9.62
N ASP A 78 -1.99 3.07 -9.60
CA ASP A 78 -0.81 3.54 -10.31
C ASP A 78 0.47 3.48 -9.47
N THR A 79 0.53 2.58 -8.49
CA THR A 79 1.73 2.40 -7.66
C THR A 79 2.19 0.96 -7.57
N TRP A 80 3.51 0.78 -7.52
CA TRP A 80 4.12 -0.52 -7.25
C TRP A 80 5.52 -0.35 -6.64
N PRO A 81 5.97 -1.21 -5.70
CA PRO A 81 7.33 -1.15 -5.19
C PRO A 81 8.33 -1.71 -6.20
N SER A 82 9.50 -1.07 -6.31
CA SER A 82 10.65 -1.71 -6.95
C SER A 82 11.27 -2.77 -6.04
N GLY A 83 12.11 -3.66 -6.59
CA GLY A 83 12.86 -4.64 -5.78
C GLY A 83 13.66 -3.97 -4.66
N THR A 84 14.34 -2.86 -4.95
CA THR A 84 15.06 -2.07 -3.93
C THR A 84 14.13 -1.50 -2.86
N CYS A 85 12.90 -1.10 -3.20
CA CYS A 85 11.94 -0.65 -2.20
C CYS A 85 11.53 -1.78 -1.26
N ARG A 86 11.34 -3.01 -1.79
CA ARG A 86 11.05 -4.21 -0.99
C ARG A 86 12.22 -4.57 -0.07
N ASP A 87 13.46 -4.55 -0.58
CA ASP A 87 14.67 -4.79 0.21
C ASP A 87 14.84 -3.77 1.36
N MET A 88 14.30 -2.56 1.18
CA MET A 88 14.26 -1.50 2.21
C MET A 88 13.02 -1.59 3.13
N GLY A 89 12.30 -2.71 3.13
CA GLY A 89 11.17 -2.97 4.01
C GLY A 89 9.80 -2.60 3.42
N GLY A 90 9.69 -2.22 2.14
CA GLY A 90 8.40 -1.99 1.48
C GLY A 90 7.68 -0.68 1.88
N PHE A 91 8.38 0.25 2.54
CA PHE A 91 7.82 1.54 2.96
C PHE A 91 7.68 2.58 1.83
N LEU A 92 8.22 2.28 0.65
CA LEU A 92 8.15 3.13 -0.53
C LEU A 92 7.52 2.38 -1.71
N VAL A 93 6.74 3.12 -2.49
CA VAL A 93 6.23 2.68 -3.79
C VAL A 93 6.58 3.72 -4.86
N CYS A 94 6.68 3.28 -6.12
CA CYS A 94 6.88 4.16 -7.26
C CYS A 94 5.52 4.49 -7.90
N LEU A 95 5.30 5.75 -8.26
CA LEU A 95 4.24 6.13 -9.21
C LEU A 95 4.59 5.61 -10.60
N LEU A 96 3.63 4.91 -11.22
CA LEU A 96 3.76 4.26 -12.51
C LEU A 96 2.99 5.05 -13.57
N ARG A 97 3.64 5.34 -14.70
CA ARG A 97 3.03 6.01 -15.86
C ARG A 97 3.34 5.18 -17.12
N PRO A 98 2.35 4.84 -17.97
CA PRO A 98 2.59 4.06 -19.19
C PRO A 98 3.67 4.69 -20.08
N GLY A 99 4.58 3.88 -20.61
CA GLY A 99 5.69 4.33 -21.46
C GLY A 99 6.83 5.05 -20.73
N LEU A 100 6.79 5.17 -19.40
CA LEU A 100 7.79 5.88 -18.61
C LEU A 100 8.37 5.01 -17.50
N ARG A 101 9.69 5.02 -17.38
CA ARG A 101 10.41 4.44 -16.24
C ARG A 101 10.35 5.38 -15.02
N PRO A 102 9.92 4.91 -13.84
CA PRO A 102 9.94 5.68 -12.61
C PRO A 102 11.34 6.19 -12.27
N THR A 103 11.36 7.40 -11.72
CA THR A 103 12.55 8.07 -11.21
C THR A 103 12.48 8.17 -9.69
N ARG A 104 13.55 8.68 -9.07
CA ARG A 104 13.54 8.95 -7.62
C ARG A 104 12.44 9.94 -7.21
N ALA A 105 12.02 10.85 -8.10
CA ALA A 105 10.95 11.81 -7.84
C ALA A 105 9.56 11.14 -7.78
N ASP A 106 9.43 9.91 -8.28
CA ASP A 106 8.19 9.14 -8.28
C ASP A 106 8.05 8.25 -7.02
N LEU A 107 9.05 8.25 -6.12
CA LEU A 107 8.98 7.51 -4.86
C LEU A 107 8.12 8.24 -3.83
N ILE A 108 7.12 7.54 -3.32
CA ILE A 108 6.19 8.03 -2.29
C ILE A 108 6.04 6.99 -1.15
N GLN A 109 5.65 7.45 0.03
CA GLN A 109 5.51 6.61 1.23
C GLN A 109 4.25 5.74 1.16
N THR A 110 4.41 4.43 1.35
CA THR A 110 3.35 3.40 1.23
C THR A 110 2.13 3.69 2.10
N PHE A 111 2.32 4.14 3.34
CA PHE A 111 1.23 4.37 4.30
C PHE A 111 0.70 5.81 4.35
N HIS A 112 1.29 6.75 3.60
CA HIS A 112 0.75 8.10 3.51
C HIS A 112 -0.56 8.11 2.71
N ASP A 113 -1.41 9.10 3.02
CA ASP A 113 -2.72 9.26 2.41
C ASP A 113 -2.69 9.32 0.88
N ALA A 114 -3.72 8.75 0.27
CA ALA A 114 -3.96 8.79 -1.16
C ALA A 114 -5.40 9.26 -1.48
N PRO A 115 -5.60 10.01 -2.60
CA PRO A 115 -6.93 10.41 -3.04
C PRO A 115 -7.80 9.20 -3.42
N ARG A 116 -9.10 9.23 -3.04
CA ARG A 116 -10.08 8.15 -3.28
C ARG A 116 -10.10 7.67 -4.74
N GLU A 117 -10.03 8.60 -5.69
CA GLU A 117 -10.09 8.34 -7.12
C GLU A 117 -8.88 7.59 -7.69
N THR A 118 -7.81 7.47 -6.90
CA THR A 118 -6.59 6.75 -7.29
C THR A 118 -6.53 5.33 -6.73
N LEU A 119 -7.41 4.99 -5.77
CA LEU A 119 -7.42 3.70 -5.09
C LEU A 119 -7.92 2.59 -6.01
N ALA A 120 -7.45 1.38 -5.77
CA ALA A 120 -7.84 0.18 -6.48
C ALA A 120 -7.73 -1.06 -5.59
N THR A 121 -8.39 -2.13 -6.02
CA THR A 121 -8.17 -3.45 -5.45
C THR A 121 -6.76 -3.96 -5.73
N VAL A 122 -6.27 -4.93 -4.95
CA VAL A 122 -5.01 -5.63 -5.18
C VAL A 122 -4.97 -6.22 -6.60
N ALA A 123 -6.08 -6.84 -7.03
CA ALA A 123 -6.17 -7.42 -8.36
C ALA A 123 -6.02 -6.38 -9.49
N GLU A 124 -6.65 -5.21 -9.35
CA GLU A 124 -6.53 -4.11 -10.31
C GLU A 124 -5.14 -3.47 -10.30
N GLN A 125 -4.52 -3.31 -9.14
CA GLN A 125 -3.16 -2.78 -9.01
C GLN A 125 -2.13 -3.72 -9.67
N ILE A 126 -2.25 -5.05 -9.46
CA ILE A 126 -1.43 -6.06 -10.14
C ILE A 126 -1.65 -6.01 -11.66
N ALA A 127 -2.90 -5.91 -12.10
CA ALA A 127 -3.21 -5.82 -13.52
C ALA A 127 -2.60 -4.56 -14.17
N PHE A 128 -2.66 -3.43 -13.46
CA PHE A 128 -2.06 -2.17 -13.92
C PHE A 128 -0.54 -2.26 -13.98
N GLU A 129 0.13 -2.81 -12.96
CA GLU A 129 1.58 -3.03 -12.96
C GLU A 129 2.00 -3.86 -14.18
N LYS A 130 1.29 -4.95 -14.46
CA LYS A 130 1.59 -5.83 -15.59
C LYS A 130 1.45 -5.10 -16.93
N GLN A 131 0.40 -4.29 -17.09
CA GLN A 131 0.21 -3.46 -18.29
C GLN A 131 1.30 -2.40 -18.42
N TRP A 132 1.65 -1.73 -17.32
CA TRP A 132 2.72 -0.75 -17.28
C TRP A 132 4.06 -1.38 -17.66
N SER A 133 4.40 -2.55 -17.11
CA SER A 133 5.63 -3.29 -17.39
C SER A 133 5.77 -3.64 -18.88
N GLN A 134 4.66 -4.01 -19.52
CA GLN A 134 4.60 -4.26 -20.97
C GLN A 134 4.70 -3.00 -21.84
N SER A 135 4.50 -1.82 -21.25
CA SER A 135 4.55 -0.53 -21.95
C SER A 135 5.94 0.13 -21.96
N LEU A 136 6.92 -0.44 -21.25
CA LEU A 136 8.27 0.11 -21.04
C LEU A 136 9.25 -0.09 -22.19
#